data_AF-A0A960SR71-F1
#
_entry.id   AF-A0A960SR71-F1
#
_cell.length_a   1.000
_cell.length_b   1.000
_cell.length_c   1.000
_cell.angle_alpha   90.00
_cell.angle_beta   90.00
_cell.angle_gamma   90.00
#
_symmetry.space_group_name_H-M   'P 1'
#
loop_
_entity.id
_entity.type
_entity.pdbx_description
1 polymer ?
#
loop_
_entity_poly.entity_id
_entity_poly.type
_entity_poly.pdbx_seq_one_letter_code
_entity_poly.pdbx_strand_id
1 'polypeptide(L)'
;PYLAFPFRITNGSPALADRSAHVRGRIEQVLFTLPGERVFRPEFGAGVKALVFEPNDTPLWQITKRRLLASLAQALQGDVEPKSIEVEITGEDAGLTIRIGYTLAAVGHRDTQLFQLGGS
;
A
#
# COMPACT_ATOMS: atom_id res chain seq x y z
N PRO A 1 18.60 3.42 -9.02
CA PRO A 1 18.36 2.43 -7.93
C PRO A 1 17.66 3.14 -6.78
N TYR A 2 16.77 2.45 -6.06
CA TYR A 2 16.01 3.03 -4.94
C TYR A 2 16.53 2.48 -3.61
N LEU A 3 16.22 3.15 -2.49
CA LEU A 3 16.41 2.55 -1.17
C LEU A 3 15.33 1.49 -0.93
N ALA A 4 15.73 0.35 -0.36
CA ALA A 4 14.80 -0.69 0.03
C ALA A 4 13.88 -0.22 1.17
N PHE A 5 12.64 -0.70 1.16
CA PHE A 5 11.72 -0.59 2.28
C PHE A 5 11.34 -1.99 2.77
N PRO A 6 11.30 -2.24 4.10
CA PRO A 6 11.83 -1.36 5.16
C PRO A 6 13.33 -1.08 4.97
N PHE A 7 13.80 0.04 5.51
CA PHE A 7 15.20 0.43 5.41
C PHE A 7 16.08 -0.60 6.14
N ARG A 8 17.13 -1.07 5.47
CA ARG A 8 18.10 -2.03 6.02
C ARG A 8 19.50 -1.67 5.55
N ILE A 9 20.50 -2.06 6.31
CA ILE A 9 21.91 -2.02 5.93
C ILE A 9 22.35 -3.46 5.64
N THR A 10 22.97 -3.69 4.48
CA THR A 10 23.52 -4.97 4.06
C THR A 10 24.98 -4.76 3.68
N ASN A 11 25.89 -5.53 4.27
CA ASN A 11 27.34 -5.44 4.00
C ASN A 11 27.90 -4.01 4.16
N GLY A 12 27.45 -3.28 5.19
CA GLY A 12 27.92 -1.92 5.49
C GLY A 12 27.36 -0.82 4.58
N SER A 13 26.44 -1.13 3.65
CA SER A 13 25.79 -0.15 2.77
C SER A 13 24.25 -0.24 2.84
N PRO A 14 23.50 0.84 2.55
CA PRO A 14 22.05 0.76 2.44
C PRO A 14 21.62 -0.29 1.40
N ALA A 15 20.66 -1.12 1.78
CA ALA A 15 20.04 -2.07 0.86
C ALA A 15 19.31 -1.31 -0.25
N LEU A 16 19.54 -1.72 -1.49
CA LEU A 16 18.90 -1.13 -2.66
C LEU A 16 17.72 -1.97 -3.13
N ALA A 17 16.77 -1.31 -3.79
CA ALA A 17 15.62 -1.91 -4.44
C ALA A 17 15.64 -1.61 -5.94
N ASP A 18 15.22 -2.61 -6.73
CA ASP A 18 14.79 -2.38 -8.10
C ASP A 18 13.45 -1.62 -8.13
N ARG A 19 12.93 -1.35 -9.33
CA ARG A 19 11.68 -0.60 -9.50
C ARG A 19 10.47 -1.34 -8.93
N SER A 20 10.39 -2.67 -9.07
CA SER A 20 9.25 -3.45 -8.58
C SER A 20 9.25 -3.46 -7.04
N ALA A 21 10.39 -3.75 -6.43
CA ALA A 21 10.57 -3.70 -4.98
C ALA A 21 10.36 -2.27 -4.42
N HIS A 22 10.73 -1.23 -5.18
CA HIS A 22 10.45 0.15 -4.80
C HIS A 22 8.95 0.45 -4.75
N VAL A 23 8.19 0.07 -5.78
CA VAL A 23 6.73 0.26 -5.82
C VAL A 23 6.06 -0.52 -4.70
N ARG A 24 6.43 -1.80 -4.49
CA ARG A 24 5.95 -2.60 -3.35
C ARG A 24 6.22 -1.89 -2.03
N GLY A 25 7.43 -1.37 -1.82
CA GLY A 25 7.79 -0.62 -0.61
C GLY A 25 6.96 0.65 -0.39
N ARG A 26 6.65 1.41 -1.47
CA ARG A 26 5.77 2.58 -1.38
C ARG A 26 4.33 2.19 -1.01
N ILE A 27 3.85 1.05 -1.52
CA ILE A 27 2.53 0.50 -1.14
C ILE A 27 2.52 0.11 0.35
N GLU A 28 3.55 -0.59 0.83
CA GLU A 28 3.67 -0.98 2.25
C GLU A 28 3.65 0.24 3.17
N GLN A 29 4.34 1.32 2.78
CA GLN A 29 4.29 2.58 3.54
C GLN A 29 2.87 3.14 3.65
N VAL A 30 2.05 3.07 2.59
CA VAL A 30 0.66 3.53 2.66
C VAL A 30 -0.18 2.60 3.55
N LEU A 31 -0.02 1.29 3.41
CA LEU A 31 -0.79 0.30 4.16
C LEU A 31 -0.51 0.36 5.67
N PHE A 32 0.74 0.61 6.06
CA PHE A 32 1.17 0.55 7.45
C PHE A 32 1.23 1.90 8.17
N THR A 33 0.79 2.98 7.53
CA THR A 33 0.72 4.33 8.12
C THR A 33 -0.74 4.73 8.36
N LEU A 34 -0.99 5.32 9.53
CA LEU A 34 -2.29 5.91 9.85
C LEU A 34 -2.43 7.30 9.20
N PRO A 35 -3.62 7.68 8.70
CA PRO A 35 -3.89 9.06 8.29
C PRO A 35 -3.55 10.04 9.42
N GLY A 36 -2.87 11.14 9.08
CA GLY A 36 -2.40 12.14 10.04
C GLY A 36 -1.03 11.86 10.69
N GLU A 37 -0.46 10.66 10.52
CA GLU A 37 0.81 10.29 11.14
C GLU A 37 2.01 11.03 10.49
N ARG A 38 1.95 11.29 9.17
CA ARG A 38 3.01 12.03 8.47
C ARG A 38 2.77 13.53 8.52
N VAL A 39 3.70 14.24 9.19
CA VAL A 39 3.73 15.70 9.21
C VAL A 39 3.81 16.24 7.77
N PHE A 40 3.02 17.27 7.49
CA PHE A 40 2.84 17.87 6.15
C PHE A 40 2.21 16.96 5.08
N ARG A 41 1.75 15.76 5.43
CA ARG A 41 0.99 14.85 4.55
C ARG A 41 -0.15 14.15 5.32
N PRO A 42 -1.13 14.91 5.84
CA PRO A 42 -2.20 14.36 6.67
C PRO A 42 -3.05 13.29 5.96
N GLU A 43 -3.18 13.39 4.63
CA GLU A 43 -3.93 12.43 3.80
C GLU A 43 -3.15 11.15 3.46
N PHE A 44 -1.86 11.06 3.84
CA PHE A 44 -1.05 9.86 3.57
C PHE A 44 -1.40 8.74 4.54
N GLY A 45 -1.56 7.53 3.99
CA GLY A 45 -1.93 6.35 4.75
C GLY A 45 -3.40 5.99 4.55
N ALA A 46 -3.76 4.79 4.98
CA ALA A 46 -5.12 4.26 4.77
C ALA A 46 -5.82 3.84 6.05
N GLY A 47 -5.07 3.50 7.11
CA GLY A 47 -5.65 3.00 8.35
C GLY A 47 -6.34 1.63 8.22
N VAL A 48 -5.88 0.79 7.28
CA VAL A 48 -6.48 -0.53 7.00
C VAL A 48 -6.52 -1.46 8.21
N LYS A 49 -5.62 -1.29 9.19
CA LYS A 49 -5.63 -2.05 10.45
C LYS A 49 -6.94 -1.92 11.24
N ALA A 50 -7.66 -0.80 11.08
CA ALA A 50 -8.96 -0.62 11.73
C ALA A 50 -10.02 -1.63 11.23
N LEU A 51 -9.80 -2.26 10.07
CA LEU A 51 -10.74 -3.23 9.50
C LEU A 51 -10.59 -4.66 10.03
N VAL A 52 -9.49 -4.98 10.73
CA VAL A 52 -9.14 -6.36 11.14
C VAL A 52 -10.24 -7.03 12.00
N PHE A 53 -10.95 -6.24 12.81
CA PHE A 53 -12.04 -6.71 13.67
C PHE A 53 -13.40 -6.09 13.30
N GLU A 54 -13.44 -5.34 12.21
CA GLU A 54 -14.65 -4.66 11.75
C GLU A 54 -15.48 -5.64 10.91
N PRO A 55 -16.80 -5.76 11.12
CA PRO A 55 -17.65 -6.55 10.24
C PRO A 55 -17.48 -6.13 8.77
N ASN A 56 -17.48 -7.09 7.86
CA ASN A 56 -17.39 -6.78 6.44
C ASN A 56 -18.56 -5.88 5.99
N ASP A 57 -18.34 -5.10 4.95
CA ASP A 57 -19.33 -4.21 4.31
C ASP A 57 -19.88 -3.05 5.17
N THR A 58 -19.23 -2.69 6.27
CA THR A 58 -19.62 -1.47 7.02
C THR A 58 -19.22 -0.19 6.28
N PRO A 59 -19.78 0.98 6.64
CA PRO A 59 -19.34 2.27 6.09
C PRO A 59 -17.83 2.53 6.26
N LEU A 60 -17.22 2.00 7.32
CA LEU A 60 -15.78 2.13 7.56
C LEU A 60 -14.96 1.47 6.45
N TRP A 61 -15.35 0.28 5.98
CA TRP A 61 -14.71 -0.39 4.85
C TRP A 61 -14.69 0.49 3.59
N GLN A 62 -15.82 1.11 3.26
CA GLN A 62 -15.96 1.95 2.08
C GLN A 62 -15.14 3.25 2.18
N ILE A 63 -15.04 3.82 3.38
CA ILE A 63 -14.21 5.01 3.64
C ILE A 63 -12.72 4.63 3.54
N THR A 64 -12.31 3.54 4.17
CA THR A 64 -10.93 3.05 4.17
C THR A 64 -10.47 2.68 2.77
N LYS A 65 -11.30 2.00 1.96
CA LYS A 65 -10.98 1.69 0.56
C LYS A 65 -10.77 2.95 -0.28
N ARG A 66 -11.63 3.96 -0.11
CA ARG A 66 -11.49 5.26 -0.79
C ARG A 66 -10.22 6.00 -0.38
N ARG A 67 -9.90 6.04 0.92
CA ARG A 67 -8.64 6.62 1.43
C ARG A 67 -7.43 5.88 0.89
N LEU A 68 -7.45 4.55 0.89
CA LEU A 68 -6.37 3.73 0.34
C LEU A 68 -6.13 4.03 -1.13
N LEU A 69 -7.18 4.06 -1.96
CA LEU A 69 -7.07 4.43 -3.37
C LEU A 69 -6.47 5.83 -3.57
N ALA A 70 -6.96 6.83 -2.84
CA ALA A 70 -6.46 8.19 -2.93
C ALA A 70 -4.98 8.30 -2.49
N SER A 71 -4.64 7.69 -1.36
CA SER A 71 -3.27 7.69 -0.85
C SER A 71 -2.33 6.92 -1.76
N LEU A 72 -2.74 5.80 -2.38
CA LEU A 72 -1.92 5.08 -3.36
C LEU A 72 -1.70 5.89 -4.64
N ALA A 73 -2.75 6.51 -5.18
CA ALA A 73 -2.64 7.35 -6.37
C ALA A 73 -1.64 8.50 -6.17
N GLN A 74 -1.69 9.16 -5.00
CA GLN A 74 -0.74 10.21 -4.63
C GLN A 74 0.65 9.64 -4.35
N ALA A 75 0.71 8.54 -3.59
CA ALA A 75 1.96 7.92 -3.17
C ALA A 75 2.66 7.14 -4.27
N LEU A 76 2.08 6.90 -5.44
CA LEU A 76 2.71 6.20 -6.57
C LEU A 76 2.79 7.04 -7.84
N GLN A 77 2.44 8.34 -7.75
CA GLN A 77 2.53 9.27 -8.86
C GLN A 77 3.93 9.22 -9.51
N GLY A 78 3.94 9.03 -10.84
CA GLY A 78 5.16 8.94 -11.65
C GLY A 78 5.72 7.52 -11.84
N ASP A 79 5.41 6.59 -10.94
CA ASP A 79 5.82 5.18 -11.09
C ASP A 79 4.71 4.30 -11.68
N VAL A 80 3.46 4.63 -11.36
CA VAL A 80 2.26 3.88 -11.73
C VAL A 80 1.24 4.80 -12.38
N GLU A 81 0.49 4.29 -13.35
CA GLU A 81 -0.67 4.98 -13.91
C GLU A 81 -1.80 5.06 -12.87
N PRO A 82 -2.16 6.26 -12.36
CA PRO A 82 -3.07 6.36 -11.21
C PRO A 82 -4.46 5.75 -11.45
N LYS A 83 -4.95 5.83 -12.69
CA LYS A 83 -6.26 5.28 -13.08
C LYS A 83 -6.28 3.75 -13.21
N SER A 84 -5.11 3.10 -13.22
CA SER A 84 -4.98 1.66 -13.30
C SER A 84 -5.03 0.95 -11.95
N ILE A 85 -4.98 1.72 -10.85
CA ILE A 85 -4.89 1.18 -9.49
C ILE A 85 -6.23 0.55 -9.11
N GLU A 86 -6.19 -0.75 -8.83
CA GLU A 86 -7.32 -1.54 -8.34
C GLU A 86 -6.98 -2.08 -6.97
N VAL A 87 -7.94 -2.00 -6.06
CA VAL A 87 -7.79 -2.47 -4.67
C VAL A 87 -8.95 -3.38 -4.32
N GLU A 88 -8.61 -4.57 -3.83
CA GLU A 88 -9.53 -5.48 -3.15
C GLU A 88 -9.03 -5.73 -1.73
N ILE A 89 -9.96 -5.71 -0.78
CA ILE A 89 -9.70 -6.01 0.62
C ILE A 89 -10.73 -7.06 1.01
N THR A 90 -10.28 -8.18 1.55
CA THR A 90 -11.11 -9.22 2.14
C THR A 90 -10.71 -9.44 3.59
N GLY A 91 -11.69 -9.71 4.46
CA GLY A 91 -11.47 -9.98 5.88
C GLY A 91 -11.96 -11.37 6.25
N GLU A 92 -11.12 -12.14 6.95
CA GLU A 92 -11.38 -13.51 7.43
C GLU A 92 -10.57 -13.75 8.72
N ASP A 93 -11.16 -14.39 9.73
CA ASP A 93 -10.51 -14.82 10.99
C ASP A 93 -9.53 -13.80 11.61
N ALA A 94 -9.98 -12.56 11.80
CA ALA A 94 -9.17 -11.45 12.31
C ALA A 94 -7.91 -11.17 11.48
N GLY A 95 -7.98 -11.41 10.17
CA GLY A 95 -6.98 -11.08 9.18
C GLY A 95 -7.58 -10.33 8.00
N LEU A 96 -6.73 -9.59 7.29
CA LEU A 96 -7.06 -8.91 6.05
C LEU A 96 -6.13 -9.40 4.94
N THR A 97 -6.71 -9.72 3.79
CA THR A 97 -5.97 -9.90 2.55
C THR A 97 -6.23 -8.70 1.65
N ILE A 98 -5.16 -8.03 1.22
CA ILE A 98 -5.22 -6.82 0.39
C ILE A 98 -4.52 -7.12 -0.93
N ARG A 99 -5.28 -7.09 -2.03
CA ARG A 99 -4.78 -7.24 -3.39
C ARG A 99 -4.75 -5.89 -4.09
N ILE A 100 -3.59 -5.50 -4.60
CA ILE A 100 -3.39 -4.22 -5.28
C ILE A 100 -2.85 -4.48 -6.68
N GLY A 101 -3.67 -4.21 -7.69
CA GLY A 101 -3.29 -4.28 -9.10
C GLY A 101 -2.96 -2.89 -9.64
N TYR A 102 -1.98 -2.79 -10.55
CA TYR A 102 -1.60 -1.54 -11.18
C TYR A 102 -0.81 -1.72 -12.49
N THR A 103 -0.72 -0.67 -13.30
CA THR A 103 0.12 -0.59 -14.49
C THR A 103 1.32 0.33 -14.25
N LEU A 104 2.53 -0.15 -14.51
CA LEU A 104 3.77 0.63 -14.44
C LEU A 104 3.82 1.68 -15.56
N ALA A 105 3.99 2.95 -15.19
CA ALA A 105 3.92 4.08 -16.13
C ALA A 105 5.00 4.03 -17.22
N ALA A 106 6.17 3.46 -16.92
CA ALA A 106 7.30 3.45 -17.85
C ALA A 106 7.20 2.38 -18.97
N VAL A 107 6.50 1.28 -18.70
CA VAL A 107 6.56 0.08 -19.55
C VAL A 107 5.18 -0.49 -19.91
N GLY A 108 4.09 0.05 -19.36
CA GLY A 108 2.73 -0.45 -19.59
C GLY A 108 2.47 -1.85 -19.02
N HIS A 109 3.40 -2.39 -18.23
CA HIS A 109 3.29 -3.71 -17.63
C HIS A 109 2.33 -3.67 -16.43
N ARG A 110 1.38 -4.61 -16.40
CA ARG A 110 0.47 -4.79 -15.28
C ARG A 110 1.06 -5.74 -14.26
N ASP A 111 1.03 -5.31 -13.01
CA ASP A 111 1.55 -6.05 -11.86
C ASP A 111 0.47 -6.15 -10.77
N THR A 112 0.63 -7.09 -9.85
CA THR A 112 -0.28 -7.28 -8.72
C THR A 112 0.49 -7.67 -7.47
N GLN A 113 0.21 -6.98 -6.38
CA GLN A 113 0.84 -7.21 -5.09
C GLN A 113 -0.20 -7.69 -4.08
N LEU A 114 0.15 -8.73 -3.32
CA LEU A 114 -0.64 -9.27 -2.23
C LEU A 114 0.00 -8.91 -0.88
N PHE A 115 -0.84 -8.49 0.06
CA PHE A 115 -0.45 -8.16 1.44
C PHE A 115 -1.41 -8.83 2.43
N GLN A 116 -0.87 -9.27 3.56
CA GLN A 116 -1.63 -9.86 4.66
C GLN A 116 -1.40 -9.05 5.94
N LEU A 117 -2.47 -8.77 6.68
CA LEU A 117 -2.44 -8.06 7.96
C LEU A 117 -3.27 -8.81 8.99
N GLY A 118 -2.73 -9.08 10.17
CA GLY A 118 -3.43 -9.91 11.16
C GLY A 118 -3.52 -11.37 10.73
N GLY A 119 -4.45 -12.11 11.32
CA GLY A 119 -4.50 -13.57 11.27
C GLY A 119 -3.49 -14.22 12.22
N SER A 120 -3.85 -15.39 12.74
CA SER A 120 -2.97 -16.28 13.52
C SER A 120 -2.08 -17.14 12.64
#